data_AF-A0A9E2QDA9-F1
#
_entry.id   AF-A0A9E2QDA9-F1
#
_cell.length_a   1.000
_cell.length_b   1.000
_cell.length_c   1.000
_cell.angle_alpha   90.00
_cell.angle_beta   90.00
_cell.angle_gamma   90.00
#
_symmetry.space_group_name_H-M   'P 1'
#
loop_
_entity.id
_entity.type
_entity.pdbx_description
1 polymer ?
#
loop_
_entity_poly.entity_id
_entity_poly.type
_entity_poly.pdbx_seq_one_letter_code
_entity_poly.pdbx_strand_id
1 'polypeptide(L)'
;MRGVFVNKALKSVLVVLLLVLMVASGGLFAFTFTRQSAAYSPDKVELDVEVHARDQILTCAYKAYGNPDLPYWIAKTLVKNTGKIPVYDFRISYKVGDYTDWTSGEIYPVIVPGETVRDYCWPSLDPEKIERLTTKTPVDLVVKYEYKELAKPIEDYEKIYLLGKNDFANTSLPEDQLYTFADSRDNYPFLAAFITPTEGFTKDLAHSIAGGLSTQTDDNDAYEMLIRIYNRMQELGVKYTQPPDAPGEPQGITQVTQFPRETIERASGTCVELSIAFCGLLEAVGVRSYLALIPGHCIPVAELPNSGEWYAIESTMVDSPLPAVDAVNAAAQTLSEASSTGDIIYVDIQHWWEKGFVPSW
;
A
#
# COMPACT_ATOMS: atom_id res chain seq x y z
N MET A 1 -7.14 68.82 3.11
CA MET A 1 -6.97 68.94 4.57
C MET A 1 -8.33 69.01 5.24
N ARG A 2 -8.75 67.97 5.96
CA ARG A 2 -9.81 68.06 6.99
C ARG A 2 -9.37 67.17 8.15
N GLY A 3 -8.85 67.79 9.20
CA GLY A 3 -8.41 67.11 10.42
C GLY A 3 -9.64 66.69 11.23
N VAL A 4 -9.70 65.42 11.60
CA VAL A 4 -10.70 64.89 12.52
C VAL A 4 -10.32 65.33 13.92
N PHE A 5 -11.05 66.31 14.46
CA PHE A 5 -10.96 66.70 15.87
C PHE A 5 -11.64 65.64 16.73
N VAL A 6 -10.86 64.72 17.29
CA VAL A 6 -11.34 63.84 18.35
C VAL A 6 -11.46 64.66 19.64
N ASN A 7 -12.69 64.76 20.16
CA ASN A 7 -13.05 65.51 21.37
C ASN A 7 -12.19 65.06 22.57
N LYS A 8 -11.66 66.01 23.34
CA LYS A 8 -10.78 65.79 24.50
C LYS A 8 -11.44 64.88 25.55
N ALA A 9 -12.77 64.97 25.71
CA ALA A 9 -13.53 64.08 26.59
C ALA A 9 -13.55 62.63 26.10
N LEU A 10 -13.62 62.41 24.78
CA LEU A 10 -13.62 61.06 24.18
C LEU A 10 -12.26 60.37 24.35
N LYS A 11 -11.16 61.14 24.26
CA LYS A 11 -9.81 60.62 24.54
C LYS A 11 -9.66 60.18 25.99
N SER A 12 -10.17 60.96 26.95
CA SER A 12 -10.10 60.60 28.37
C SER A 12 -10.90 59.34 28.68
N VAL A 13 -12.09 59.18 28.10
CA VAL A 13 -12.91 57.96 28.26
C VAL A 13 -12.20 56.75 27.65
N LEU A 14 -11.58 56.88 26.47
CA LEU A 14 -10.85 55.78 25.83
C LEU A 14 -9.64 55.32 26.66
N VAL A 15 -8.91 56.28 27.25
CA VAL A 15 -7.74 55.98 28.10
C VAL A 15 -8.16 55.26 29.39
N VAL A 16 -9.27 55.67 30.01
CA VAL A 16 -9.81 54.98 31.19
C VAL A 16 -10.29 53.57 30.82
N LEU A 17 -10.95 53.39 29.66
CA LEU A 17 -11.38 52.07 29.20
C LEU A 17 -10.19 51.13 28.92
N LEU A 18 -9.12 51.66 28.31
CA LEU A 18 -7.87 50.94 28.08
C LEU A 18 -7.16 50.55 29.39
N LEU A 19 -7.15 51.44 30.39
CA LEU A 19 -6.61 51.15 31.72
C LEU A 19 -7.44 50.09 32.45
N VAL A 20 -8.76 50.14 32.36
CA VAL A 20 -9.64 49.11 32.96
C VAL A 20 -9.45 47.76 32.25
N LEU A 21 -9.31 47.74 30.92
CA LEU A 21 -8.99 46.53 30.15
C LEU A 21 -7.62 45.96 30.51
N MET A 22 -6.60 46.81 30.69
CA MET A 22 -5.25 46.38 31.11
C MET A 22 -5.21 45.85 32.54
N VAL A 23 -5.99 46.44 33.45
CA VAL A 23 -6.09 45.97 34.84
C VAL A 23 -6.94 44.69 34.92
N ALA A 24 -7.99 44.57 34.10
CA ALA A 24 -8.77 43.34 33.99
C ALA A 24 -7.96 42.21 33.33
N SER A 25 -7.16 42.49 32.31
CA SER A 25 -6.27 41.51 31.69
C SER A 25 -5.09 41.15 32.59
N GLY A 26 -4.52 42.12 33.32
CA GLY A 26 -3.46 41.88 34.31
C GLY A 26 -3.96 41.15 35.55
N GLY A 27 -5.20 41.41 35.96
CA GLY A 27 -5.92 40.67 36.99
C GLY A 27 -6.23 39.24 36.55
N LEU A 28 -6.66 39.02 35.30
CA LEU A 28 -6.85 37.68 34.73
C LEU A 28 -5.51 36.92 34.60
N PHE A 29 -4.44 37.61 34.19
CA PHE A 29 -3.09 37.03 34.07
C PHE A 29 -2.48 36.69 35.44
N ALA A 30 -2.72 37.52 36.47
CA ALA A 30 -2.29 37.22 37.83
C ALA A 30 -3.12 36.07 38.43
N PHE A 31 -4.42 35.99 38.13
CA PHE A 31 -5.29 34.91 38.61
C PHE A 31 -5.01 33.56 37.95
N THR A 32 -4.46 33.55 36.73
CA THR A 32 -3.98 32.32 36.08
C THR A 32 -2.62 31.85 36.59
N PHE A 33 -1.79 32.73 37.16
CA PHE A 33 -0.46 32.38 37.68
C PHE A 33 -0.42 32.05 39.19
N THR A 34 -1.48 32.31 39.96
CA THR A 34 -1.52 32.02 41.41
C THR A 34 -2.41 30.84 41.82
N ARG A 35 -3.01 30.10 40.88
CA ARG A 35 -3.37 28.71 41.19
C ARG A 35 -2.05 27.97 41.28
N GLN A 36 -1.65 27.55 42.49
CA GLN A 36 -0.82 26.36 42.65
C GLN A 36 -1.40 25.33 41.67
N SER A 37 -0.72 25.09 40.56
CA SER A 37 -1.08 23.97 39.69
C SER A 37 -1.03 22.78 40.62
N ALA A 38 -2.16 22.11 40.84
CA ALA A 38 -2.13 20.81 41.49
C ALA A 38 -1.02 20.03 40.79
N ALA A 39 -0.08 19.49 41.56
CA ALA A 39 1.05 18.76 40.99
C ALA A 39 0.50 17.78 39.95
N TYR A 40 1.10 17.80 38.76
CA TYR A 40 0.71 16.88 37.69
C TYR A 40 0.80 15.45 38.26
N SER A 41 -0.23 14.66 37.98
CA SER A 41 -0.45 13.36 38.60
C SER A 41 -0.76 12.41 37.45
N PRO A 42 0.23 11.63 36.97
CA PRO A 42 0.06 10.73 35.83
C PRO A 42 -1.03 9.69 36.07
N ASP A 43 -1.25 9.32 37.32
CA ASP A 43 -2.31 8.45 37.84
C ASP A 43 -3.74 9.01 37.70
N LYS A 44 -3.90 10.28 37.28
CA LYS A 44 -5.20 10.89 36.91
C LYS A 44 -5.40 11.01 35.40
N VAL A 45 -4.43 10.56 34.60
CA VAL A 45 -4.58 10.47 33.15
C VAL A 45 -5.55 9.33 32.83
N GLU A 46 -6.56 9.63 32.02
CA GLU A 46 -7.49 8.65 31.48
C GLU A 46 -7.39 8.72 29.95
N LEU A 47 -6.85 7.65 29.37
CA LEU A 47 -6.72 7.48 27.93
C LEU A 47 -7.59 6.31 27.48
N ASP A 48 -8.22 6.49 26.34
CA ASP A 48 -8.82 5.44 25.54
C ASP A 48 -7.93 5.24 24.31
N VAL A 49 -7.32 4.07 24.19
CA VAL A 49 -6.32 3.74 23.17
C VAL A 49 -6.86 2.60 22.33
N GLU A 50 -7.20 2.90 21.08
CA GLU A 50 -7.73 1.93 20.13
C GLU A 50 -6.68 1.64 19.05
N VAL A 51 -6.28 0.38 18.92
CA VAL A 51 -5.35 -0.08 17.88
C VAL A 51 -6.16 -0.71 16.74
N HIS A 52 -5.99 -0.19 15.53
CA HIS A 52 -6.51 -0.78 14.31
C HIS A 52 -5.34 -1.33 13.50
N ALA A 53 -5.11 -2.64 13.57
CA ALA A 53 -4.09 -3.33 12.80
C ALA A 53 -4.67 -3.93 11.52
N ARG A 54 -3.84 -4.09 10.49
CA ARG A 54 -4.16 -4.95 9.35
C ARG A 54 -4.08 -6.41 9.78
N ASP A 55 -5.10 -7.19 9.43
CA ASP A 55 -5.11 -8.63 9.74
C ASP A 55 -3.96 -9.36 9.05
N GLN A 56 -3.67 -9.00 7.79
CA GLN A 56 -2.68 -9.67 6.96
C GLN A 56 -1.79 -8.65 6.24
N ILE A 57 -0.49 -8.98 6.12
CA ILE A 57 0.54 -8.15 5.49
C ILE A 57 1.10 -8.88 4.27
N LEU A 58 1.03 -8.26 3.10
CA LEU A 58 1.56 -8.78 1.84
C LEU A 58 3.07 -8.55 1.77
N THR A 59 3.82 -9.61 2.06
CA THR A 59 5.29 -9.54 2.19
C THR A 59 6.01 -9.39 0.85
N CYS A 60 5.35 -9.73 -0.27
CA CYS A 60 5.90 -9.55 -1.61
C CYS A 60 6.33 -8.11 -1.91
N ALA A 61 5.68 -7.11 -1.30
CA ALA A 61 6.06 -5.71 -1.43
C ALA A 61 6.23 -5.02 -0.07
N TYR A 62 6.86 -5.71 0.89
CA TYR A 62 6.92 -5.29 2.29
C TYR A 62 7.40 -3.84 2.50
N LYS A 63 8.25 -3.31 1.60
CA LYS A 63 8.79 -1.94 1.65
C LYS A 63 7.68 -0.88 1.57
N ALA A 64 6.55 -1.19 0.93
CA ALA A 64 5.41 -0.29 0.86
C ALA A 64 4.88 0.07 2.26
N TYR A 65 4.96 -0.85 3.23
CA TYR A 65 4.52 -0.61 4.60
C TYR A 65 5.44 0.30 5.41
N GLY A 66 6.69 0.46 5.00
CA GLY A 66 7.66 1.36 5.64
C GLY A 66 7.67 2.78 5.05
N ASN A 67 6.82 3.06 4.06
CA ASN A 67 6.80 4.33 3.35
C ASN A 67 5.60 5.21 3.80
N PRO A 68 5.83 6.30 4.54
CA PRO A 68 4.76 7.17 5.03
C PRO A 68 4.05 7.97 3.92
N ASP A 69 4.64 8.08 2.72
CA ASP A 69 4.01 8.74 1.56
C ASP A 69 2.96 7.85 0.87
N LEU A 70 2.87 6.58 1.27
CA LEU A 70 1.89 5.63 0.75
C LEU A 70 0.81 5.32 1.79
N PRO A 71 -0.41 4.95 1.35
CA PRO A 71 -1.52 4.63 2.25
C PRO A 71 -1.41 3.22 2.89
N TYR A 72 -0.20 2.65 2.98
CA TYR A 72 0.04 1.32 3.52
C TYR A 72 0.75 1.42 4.87
N TRP A 73 -0.04 1.43 5.94
CA TRP A 73 0.42 1.29 7.32
C TRP A 73 0.07 -0.11 7.84
N ILE A 74 0.85 -0.64 8.79
CA ILE A 74 0.54 -1.92 9.46
C ILE A 74 -0.51 -1.72 10.55
N ALA A 75 -0.46 -0.59 11.25
CA ALA A 75 -1.46 -0.22 12.24
C ALA A 75 -1.68 1.29 12.31
N LYS A 76 -2.85 1.65 12.80
CA LYS A 76 -3.27 3.02 13.14
C LYS A 76 -3.75 3.00 14.58
N THR A 77 -3.19 3.87 15.43
CA THR A 77 -3.61 3.98 16.83
C THR A 77 -4.36 5.29 17.05
N LEU A 78 -5.57 5.21 17.58
CA LEU A 78 -6.34 6.37 18.03
C LEU A 78 -6.15 6.52 19.54
N VAL A 79 -5.64 7.66 19.97
CA VAL A 79 -5.40 7.95 21.39
C VAL A 79 -6.29 9.12 21.79
N LYS A 80 -7.31 8.84 22.58
CA LYS A 80 -8.26 9.83 23.07
C LYS A 80 -8.06 10.10 24.54
N ASN A 81 -7.86 11.36 24.91
CA ASN A 81 -7.89 11.78 26.30
C ASN A 81 -9.34 11.88 26.77
N THR A 82 -9.81 10.88 27.50
CA THR A 82 -11.18 10.82 28.06
C THR A 82 -11.27 11.46 29.45
N GLY A 83 -10.12 11.78 30.04
CA GLY A 83 -10.01 12.36 31.37
C GLY A 83 -10.27 13.86 31.44
N LYS A 84 -9.89 14.44 32.59
CA LYS A 84 -10.11 15.87 32.92
C LYS A 84 -8.82 16.69 32.95
N ILE A 85 -7.66 16.06 32.75
CA ILE A 85 -6.36 16.70 32.75
C ILE A 85 -5.63 16.42 31.42
N PRO A 86 -4.77 17.33 30.94
CA PRO A 86 -3.95 17.08 29.76
C PRO A 86 -2.93 15.96 29.99
N VAL A 87 -2.61 15.22 28.94
CA VAL A 87 -1.47 14.29 28.87
C VAL A 87 -0.29 15.05 28.29
N TYR A 88 0.88 14.96 28.91
CA TYR A 88 2.10 15.62 28.40
C TYR A 88 3.14 14.60 27.95
N ASP A 89 3.96 14.99 26.98
CA ASP A 89 5.08 14.20 26.46
C ASP A 89 4.69 12.76 26.10
N PHE A 90 3.53 12.58 25.46
CA PHE A 90 3.07 11.26 25.03
C PHE A 90 3.95 10.77 23.87
N ARG A 91 4.45 9.55 24.01
CA ARG A 91 5.32 8.89 23.05
C ARG A 91 4.73 7.53 22.75
N ILE A 92 4.71 7.16 21.48
CA ILE A 92 4.23 5.86 21.02
C ILE A 92 5.28 5.22 20.11
N SER A 93 5.34 3.90 20.13
CA SER A 93 6.29 3.11 19.35
C SER A 93 5.70 1.74 19.04
N TYR A 94 6.16 1.16 17.94
CA TYR A 94 5.62 -0.08 17.40
C TYR A 94 6.73 -1.10 17.18
N LYS A 95 6.39 -2.38 17.33
CA LYS A 95 7.27 -3.48 16.98
C LYS A 95 6.48 -4.65 16.38
N VAL A 96 6.94 -5.20 15.27
CA VAL A 96 6.32 -6.36 14.62
C VAL A 96 7.19 -7.59 14.87
N GLY A 97 6.86 -8.34 15.92
CA GLY A 97 7.60 -9.51 16.36
C GLY A 97 9.11 -9.27 16.42
N ASP A 98 9.88 -10.13 15.78
CA ASP A 98 11.31 -9.94 15.57
C ASP A 98 11.66 -9.42 14.16
N TYR A 99 10.67 -9.04 13.35
CA TYR A 99 10.85 -8.53 11.99
C TYR A 99 11.21 -7.05 11.95
N THR A 100 11.05 -6.33 13.06
CA THR A 100 11.40 -4.91 13.14
C THR A 100 12.08 -4.61 14.46
N ASP A 101 12.94 -3.59 14.47
CA ASP A 101 13.24 -2.87 15.70
C ASP A 101 12.06 -1.96 16.10
N TRP A 102 12.14 -1.38 17.29
CA TRP A 102 11.16 -0.38 17.74
C TRP A 102 11.14 0.80 16.77
N THR A 103 10.02 0.95 16.07
CA THR A 103 9.76 2.10 15.20
C THR A 103 9.06 3.15 16.06
N SER A 104 9.74 4.27 16.30
CA SER A 104 9.17 5.36 17.10
C SER A 104 8.14 6.12 16.27
N GLY A 105 6.96 6.33 16.82
CA GLY A 105 5.94 7.22 16.27
C GLY A 105 6.22 8.67 16.61
N GLU A 106 5.20 9.52 16.45
CA GLU A 106 5.31 10.94 16.78
C GLU A 106 5.42 11.17 18.30
N ILE A 107 6.03 12.29 18.67
CA ILE A 107 6.01 12.80 20.04
C ILE A 107 4.89 13.83 20.09
N TYR A 108 3.89 13.60 20.94
CA TYR A 108 2.78 14.51 21.17
C TYR A 108 3.06 15.31 22.45
N PRO A 109 3.43 16.60 22.34
CA PRO A 109 3.84 17.38 23.51
C PRO A 109 2.71 17.56 24.53
N VAL A 110 1.47 17.65 24.03
CA VAL A 110 0.27 17.73 24.86
C VAL A 110 -0.91 17.11 24.12
N ILE A 111 -1.75 16.35 24.84
CA ILE A 111 -3.07 15.88 24.39
C ILE A 111 -4.08 16.40 25.41
N VAL A 112 -4.90 17.38 25.04
CA VAL A 112 -5.85 18.03 25.98
C VAL A 112 -7.10 17.18 26.22
N PRO A 113 -7.86 17.39 27.31
CA PRO A 113 -9.11 16.67 27.56
C PRO A 113 -10.08 16.72 26.37
N GLY A 114 -10.55 15.56 25.94
CA GLY A 114 -11.44 15.38 24.78
C GLY A 114 -10.75 15.33 23.42
N GLU A 115 -9.44 15.61 23.35
CA GLU A 115 -8.68 15.51 22.10
C GLU A 115 -8.41 14.04 21.73
N THR A 116 -8.41 13.77 20.43
CA THR A 116 -7.97 12.49 19.85
C THR A 116 -6.82 12.76 18.92
N VAL A 117 -5.67 12.14 19.18
CA VAL A 117 -4.55 12.09 18.25
C VAL A 117 -4.53 10.74 17.53
N ARG A 118 -3.90 10.71 16.36
CA ARG A 118 -3.84 9.53 15.49
C ARG A 118 -2.41 9.32 15.04
N ASP A 119 -1.84 8.18 15.43
CA ASP A 119 -0.50 7.75 15.05
C ASP A 119 -0.56 6.52 14.14
N TYR A 120 0.51 6.26 13.39
CA TYR A 120 0.59 5.23 12.36
C TYR A 120 1.90 4.45 12.48
N CYS A 121 1.79 3.13 12.31
CA CYS A 121 2.92 2.23 12.24
C CYS A 121 3.35 2.02 10.78
N TRP A 122 4.47 2.65 10.41
CA TRP A 122 5.18 2.43 9.14
C TRP A 122 6.55 1.76 9.37
N PRO A 123 6.59 0.46 9.68
CA PRO A 123 7.82 -0.17 10.11
C PRO A 123 8.75 -0.49 8.94
N SER A 124 10.06 -0.39 9.19
CA SER A 124 11.08 -0.99 8.33
C SER A 124 11.25 -2.46 8.68
N LEU A 125 10.64 -3.36 7.90
CA LEU A 125 10.75 -4.81 8.09
C LEU A 125 12.13 -5.33 7.62
N ASP A 126 12.64 -6.34 8.31
CA ASP A 126 13.92 -6.99 8.04
C ASP A 126 13.85 -7.79 6.71
N PRO A 127 14.63 -7.41 5.67
CA PRO A 127 14.58 -8.06 4.37
C PRO A 127 14.89 -9.57 4.42
N GLU A 128 15.90 -9.99 5.21
CA GLU A 128 16.35 -11.38 5.24
C GLU A 128 15.32 -12.29 5.90
N LYS A 129 14.59 -11.77 6.89
CA LYS A 129 13.50 -12.51 7.54
C LYS A 129 12.27 -12.59 6.66
N ILE A 130 11.91 -11.47 6.02
CA ILE A 130 10.76 -11.41 5.11
C ILE A 130 10.94 -12.36 3.91
N GLU A 131 12.13 -12.40 3.30
CA GLU A 131 12.43 -13.26 2.15
C GLU A 131 12.21 -14.76 2.45
N ARG A 132 12.40 -15.18 3.70
CA ARG A 132 12.26 -16.58 4.14
C ARG A 132 10.83 -17.01 4.42
N LEU A 133 9.87 -16.08 4.41
CA LEU A 133 8.47 -16.39 4.66
C LEU A 133 7.87 -17.11 3.46
N THR A 134 7.57 -18.39 3.61
CA THR A 134 6.90 -19.20 2.57
C THR A 134 5.46 -19.56 2.93
N THR A 135 5.04 -19.27 4.17
CA THR A 135 3.69 -19.55 4.66
C THR A 135 3.19 -18.41 5.54
N LYS A 136 1.87 -18.26 5.62
CA LYS A 136 1.18 -17.37 6.57
C LYS A 136 1.70 -17.61 7.99
N THR A 137 2.30 -16.58 8.57
CA THR A 137 3.00 -16.64 9.86
C THR A 137 2.38 -15.64 10.84
N PRO A 138 1.84 -16.08 11.99
CA PRO A 138 1.31 -15.18 12.99
C PRO A 138 2.45 -14.43 13.68
N VAL A 139 2.25 -13.15 13.95
CA VAL A 139 3.19 -12.30 14.67
C VAL A 139 2.45 -11.33 15.58
N ASP A 140 3.04 -11.03 16.73
CA ASP A 140 2.53 -10.00 17.63
C ASP A 140 3.00 -8.62 17.15
N LEU A 141 2.03 -7.74 16.88
CA LEU A 141 2.25 -6.31 16.82
C LEU A 141 2.16 -5.76 18.24
N VAL A 142 3.26 -5.19 18.73
CA VAL A 142 3.32 -4.55 20.04
C VAL A 142 3.24 -3.04 19.86
N VAL A 143 2.24 -2.43 20.49
CA VAL A 143 2.11 -0.97 20.60
C VAL A 143 2.53 -0.57 22.00
N LYS A 144 3.63 0.19 22.11
CA LYS A 144 4.15 0.66 23.39
C LYS A 144 4.04 2.17 23.48
N TYR A 145 3.41 2.66 24.53
CA TYR A 145 3.32 4.09 24.79
C TYR A 145 3.65 4.46 26.23
N GLU A 146 4.12 5.70 26.38
CA GLU A 146 4.44 6.31 27.66
C GLU A 146 4.06 7.79 27.62
N TYR A 147 3.93 8.40 28.78
CA TYR A 147 3.70 9.84 28.93
C TYR A 147 4.41 10.33 30.18
N LYS A 148 4.45 11.65 30.33
CA LYS A 148 5.16 12.32 31.42
C LYS A 148 4.90 11.66 32.78
N GLU A 149 5.99 11.37 33.50
CA GLU A 149 6.00 10.82 34.87
C GLU A 149 5.31 9.45 35.04
N LEU A 150 4.93 8.78 33.95
CA LEU A 150 4.43 7.41 34.01
C LEU A 150 5.54 6.46 34.48
N ALA A 151 5.24 5.63 35.48
CA ALA A 151 6.25 4.78 36.12
C ALA A 151 6.85 3.72 35.17
N LYS A 152 6.06 3.20 34.23
CA LYS A 152 6.46 2.21 33.22
C LYS A 152 5.62 2.41 31.95
N PRO A 153 6.18 2.20 30.75
CA PRO A 153 5.40 2.15 29.53
C PRO A 153 4.26 1.12 29.60
N ILE A 154 3.17 1.42 28.91
CA ILE A 154 2.06 0.50 28.69
C ILE A 154 2.26 -0.16 27.34
N GLU A 155 1.93 -1.45 27.24
CA GLU A 155 2.04 -2.24 26.02
C GLU A 155 0.69 -2.91 25.72
N ASP A 156 0.20 -2.68 24.50
CA ASP A 156 -0.94 -3.36 23.91
C ASP A 156 -0.45 -4.30 22.80
N TYR A 157 -1.19 -5.38 22.58
CA TYR A 157 -0.80 -6.48 21.70
C TYR A 157 -1.91 -6.78 20.71
N GLU A 158 -1.59 -6.77 19.44
CA GLU A 158 -2.48 -7.23 18.36
C GLU A 158 -1.83 -8.41 17.63
N LYS A 159 -2.64 -9.39 17.24
CA LYS A 159 -2.17 -10.49 16.41
C LYS A 159 -2.40 -10.16 14.95
N ILE A 160 -1.32 -10.11 14.17
CA ILE A 160 -1.38 -9.95 12.71
C ILE A 160 -0.71 -11.15 12.04
N TYR A 161 -0.88 -11.28 10.72
CA TYR A 161 -0.29 -12.35 9.93
C TYR A 161 0.61 -11.79 8.82
N LEU A 162 1.86 -12.21 8.79
CA LEU A 162 2.74 -11.98 7.64
C LEU A 162 2.49 -13.10 6.62
N LEU A 163 2.09 -12.73 5.42
CA LEU A 163 1.82 -13.70 4.36
C LEU A 163 3.12 -14.26 3.77
N GLY A 164 3.05 -15.45 3.19
CA GLY A 164 4.18 -16.02 2.46
C GLY A 164 4.52 -15.16 1.24
N LYS A 165 5.74 -15.27 0.76
CA LYS A 165 6.27 -14.50 -0.36
C LYS A 165 5.46 -14.66 -1.67
N ASN A 166 4.77 -15.78 -1.82
CA ASN A 166 3.88 -16.10 -2.94
C ASN A 166 2.41 -15.82 -2.63
N ASP A 167 2.03 -15.59 -1.38
CA ASP A 167 0.65 -15.38 -1.00
C ASP A 167 0.20 -13.98 -1.45
N PHE A 168 -0.94 -13.92 -2.13
CA PHE A 168 -1.57 -12.68 -2.58
C PHE A 168 -3.02 -12.63 -2.11
N ALA A 169 -3.39 -11.51 -1.49
CA ALA A 169 -4.74 -11.20 -1.07
C ALA A 169 -5.28 -10.07 -1.96
N ASN A 170 -6.36 -10.31 -2.69
CA ASN A 170 -6.98 -9.36 -3.61
C ASN A 170 -7.45 -8.09 -2.92
N THR A 171 -7.96 -8.22 -1.69
CA THR A 171 -8.44 -7.08 -0.92
C THR A 171 -8.03 -7.13 0.55
N SER A 172 -7.81 -5.97 1.16
CA SER A 172 -7.67 -5.78 2.60
C SER A 172 -8.95 -5.32 3.30
N LEU A 173 -10.03 -5.11 2.53
CA LEU A 173 -11.33 -4.72 3.04
C LEU A 173 -12.16 -5.93 3.51
N PRO A 174 -12.96 -5.79 4.56
CA PRO A 174 -13.90 -6.82 4.98
C PRO A 174 -15.04 -6.98 3.96
N GLU A 175 -15.66 -8.16 3.94
CA GLU A 175 -16.69 -8.54 2.96
C GLU A 175 -17.88 -7.57 2.92
N ASP A 176 -18.28 -7.02 4.06
CA ASP A 176 -19.38 -6.05 4.18
C ASP A 176 -19.05 -4.63 3.68
N GLN A 177 -17.80 -4.43 3.25
CA GLN A 177 -17.29 -3.18 2.66
C GLN A 177 -16.93 -3.31 1.17
N LEU A 178 -17.19 -4.46 0.54
CA LEU A 178 -16.96 -4.68 -0.89
C LEU A 178 -18.16 -4.23 -1.71
N TYR A 179 -18.16 -2.97 -2.17
CA TYR A 179 -19.28 -2.40 -2.94
C TYR A 179 -19.02 -2.37 -4.45
N THR A 180 -17.75 -2.28 -4.85
CA THR A 180 -17.33 -2.12 -6.24
C THR A 180 -16.24 -3.13 -6.62
N PHE A 181 -16.00 -3.28 -7.92
CA PHE A 181 -14.88 -4.09 -8.40
C PHE A 181 -13.54 -3.60 -7.82
N ALA A 182 -13.36 -2.27 -7.70
CA ALA A 182 -12.17 -1.68 -7.11
C ALA A 182 -11.97 -2.06 -5.63
N ASP A 183 -13.04 -2.10 -4.84
CA ASP A 183 -12.97 -2.54 -3.43
C ASP A 183 -12.49 -3.99 -3.32
N SER A 184 -12.95 -4.85 -4.25
CA SER A 184 -12.53 -6.25 -4.32
C SER A 184 -11.09 -6.45 -4.80
N ARG A 185 -10.38 -5.37 -5.18
CA ARG A 185 -9.03 -5.39 -5.75
C ARG A 185 -8.11 -4.33 -5.14
N ASP A 186 -8.37 -3.83 -3.92
CA ASP A 186 -7.62 -2.70 -3.34
C ASP A 186 -6.09 -2.93 -3.23
N ASN A 187 -5.66 -4.20 -3.21
CA ASN A 187 -4.26 -4.61 -3.18
C ASN A 187 -3.62 -4.79 -4.56
N TYR A 188 -4.30 -4.42 -5.66
CA TYR A 188 -3.74 -4.53 -7.01
C TYR A 188 -2.31 -3.97 -7.18
N PRO A 189 -1.87 -2.91 -6.47
CA PRO A 189 -0.48 -2.41 -6.61
C PRO A 189 0.58 -3.46 -6.24
N PHE A 190 0.27 -4.38 -5.32
CA PHE A 190 1.18 -5.44 -4.89
C PHE A 190 1.46 -6.47 -5.99
N LEU A 191 0.63 -6.55 -7.03
CA LEU A 191 0.90 -7.43 -8.18
C LEU A 191 2.17 -7.03 -8.93
N ALA A 192 2.56 -5.74 -8.92
CA ALA A 192 3.79 -5.29 -9.54
C ALA A 192 5.03 -5.97 -8.94
N ALA A 193 4.99 -6.32 -7.66
CA ALA A 193 6.12 -6.98 -6.98
C ALA A 193 6.33 -8.43 -7.45
N PHE A 194 5.32 -9.05 -8.07
CA PHE A 194 5.47 -10.39 -8.64
C PHE A 194 6.18 -10.39 -10.00
N ILE A 195 6.32 -9.23 -10.63
CA ILE A 195 6.90 -9.09 -11.96
C ILE A 195 8.39 -8.86 -11.78
N THR A 196 9.21 -9.85 -12.14
CA THR A 196 10.65 -9.88 -11.81
C THR A 196 11.52 -9.94 -13.06
N PRO A 197 11.58 -8.86 -13.85
CA PRO A 197 12.27 -8.86 -15.15
C PRO A 197 13.80 -9.02 -15.03
N THR A 198 14.36 -8.77 -13.86
CA THR A 198 15.81 -8.87 -13.60
C THR A 198 16.22 -10.23 -13.02
N GLU A 199 15.27 -11.11 -12.69
CA GLU A 199 15.57 -12.48 -12.25
C GLU A 199 16.24 -13.25 -13.39
N GLY A 200 17.32 -13.97 -13.09
CA GLY A 200 18.24 -14.50 -14.09
C GLY A 200 17.57 -15.38 -15.15
N PHE A 201 16.74 -16.35 -14.74
CA PHE A 201 16.04 -17.23 -15.67
C PHE A 201 15.07 -16.45 -16.57
N THR A 202 14.27 -15.58 -15.96
CA THR A 202 13.26 -14.76 -16.66
C THR A 202 13.93 -13.86 -17.69
N LYS A 203 15.00 -13.17 -17.28
CA LYS A 203 15.78 -12.28 -18.14
C LYS A 203 16.44 -13.00 -19.30
N ASP A 204 17.10 -14.13 -19.02
CA ASP A 204 17.81 -14.91 -20.05
C ASP A 204 16.84 -15.49 -21.09
N LEU A 205 15.67 -15.98 -20.64
CA LEU A 205 14.63 -16.45 -21.55
C LEU A 205 14.08 -15.32 -22.41
N ALA A 206 13.79 -14.15 -21.82
CA ALA A 206 13.29 -13.00 -22.56
C ALA A 206 14.26 -12.55 -23.66
N HIS A 207 15.56 -12.43 -23.35
CA HIS A 207 16.57 -12.08 -24.36
C HIS A 207 16.71 -13.15 -25.45
N SER A 208 16.57 -14.43 -25.11
CA SER A 208 16.57 -15.54 -26.08
C SER A 208 15.38 -15.45 -27.05
N ILE A 209 14.18 -15.14 -26.54
CA ILE A 209 12.97 -14.92 -27.35
C ILE A 209 13.13 -13.69 -28.27
N ALA A 210 13.66 -12.60 -27.72
CA ALA A 210 13.86 -11.36 -28.47
C ALA A 210 14.79 -11.57 -29.67
N GLY A 211 15.89 -12.32 -29.53
CA GLY A 211 16.71 -12.74 -30.68
C GLY A 211 17.21 -11.60 -31.56
N GLY A 212 17.47 -10.42 -30.99
CA GLY A 212 17.96 -9.23 -31.71
C GLY A 212 16.91 -8.19 -32.09
N LEU A 213 15.64 -8.36 -31.69
CA LEU A 213 14.60 -7.34 -31.82
C LEU A 213 14.99 -6.05 -31.08
N SER A 214 14.69 -4.91 -31.68
CA SER A 214 14.91 -3.56 -31.14
C SER A 214 13.69 -3.07 -30.34
N THR A 215 13.25 -3.89 -29.39
CA THR A 215 11.98 -3.76 -28.65
C THR A 215 11.75 -2.45 -27.90
N GLN A 216 12.80 -1.70 -27.59
CA GLN A 216 12.71 -0.41 -26.90
C GLN A 216 12.52 0.79 -27.83
N THR A 217 12.70 0.59 -29.14
CA THR A 217 12.77 1.71 -30.11
C THR A 217 11.97 1.47 -31.38
N ASP A 218 11.44 0.27 -31.62
CA ASP A 218 10.64 -0.04 -32.80
C ASP A 218 9.34 -0.74 -32.39
N ASP A 219 8.22 -0.19 -32.87
CA ASP A 219 6.87 -0.63 -32.54
C ASP A 219 6.56 -2.03 -33.10
N ASN A 220 7.05 -2.34 -34.30
CA ASN A 220 6.83 -3.67 -34.89
C ASN A 220 7.62 -4.72 -34.14
N ASP A 221 8.86 -4.40 -33.73
CA ASP A 221 9.69 -5.31 -32.94
C ASP A 221 9.11 -5.54 -31.52
N ALA A 222 8.54 -4.51 -30.89
CA ALA A 222 7.85 -4.65 -29.61
C ALA A 222 6.57 -5.49 -29.73
N TYR A 223 5.76 -5.27 -30.78
CA TYR A 223 4.60 -6.10 -31.05
C TYR A 223 4.98 -7.55 -31.38
N GLU A 224 6.01 -7.75 -32.20
CA GLU A 224 6.57 -9.07 -32.53
C GLU A 224 7.07 -9.79 -31.26
N MET A 225 7.67 -9.06 -30.30
CA MET A 225 8.07 -9.65 -29.02
C MET A 225 6.87 -10.23 -28.27
N LEU A 226 5.73 -9.52 -28.21
CA LEU A 226 4.51 -10.02 -27.58
C LEU A 226 4.05 -11.34 -28.21
N ILE A 227 4.07 -11.40 -29.55
CA ILE A 227 3.72 -12.60 -30.33
C ILE A 227 4.69 -13.75 -30.08
N ARG A 228 6.01 -13.47 -30.04
CA ARG A 228 7.03 -14.49 -29.79
C ARG A 228 6.97 -15.04 -28.38
N ILE A 229 6.67 -14.20 -27.37
CA ILE A 229 6.44 -14.68 -26.00
C ILE A 229 5.29 -15.69 -26.00
N TYR A 230 4.15 -15.35 -26.61
CA TYR A 230 3.01 -16.26 -26.67
C TYR A 230 3.37 -17.59 -27.32
N ASN A 231 3.94 -17.55 -28.52
CA ASN A 231 4.34 -18.75 -29.24
C ASN A 231 5.35 -19.58 -28.44
N ARG A 232 6.30 -18.92 -27.76
CA ARG A 232 7.28 -19.61 -26.92
C ARG A 232 6.64 -20.30 -25.73
N MET A 233 5.64 -19.68 -25.09
CA MET A 233 4.90 -20.32 -24.01
C MET A 233 4.14 -21.56 -24.51
N GLN A 234 3.58 -21.52 -25.73
CA GLN A 234 2.96 -22.71 -26.34
C GLN A 234 3.98 -23.83 -26.62
N GLU A 235 5.15 -23.48 -27.17
CA GLU A 235 6.25 -24.44 -27.43
C GLU A 235 6.76 -25.10 -26.15
N LEU A 236 6.81 -24.35 -25.05
CA LEU A 236 7.16 -24.86 -23.72
C LEU A 236 6.04 -25.71 -23.09
N GLY A 237 4.88 -25.80 -23.73
CA GLY A 237 3.73 -26.57 -23.26
C GLY A 237 3.06 -25.96 -22.04
N VAL A 238 3.14 -24.64 -21.86
CA VAL A 238 2.49 -23.92 -20.77
C VAL A 238 0.98 -24.07 -20.87
N LYS A 239 0.32 -24.28 -19.73
CA LYS A 239 -1.14 -24.49 -19.65
C LYS A 239 -1.83 -23.51 -18.73
N TYR A 240 -3.07 -23.20 -19.08
CA TYR A 240 -3.94 -22.49 -18.15
C TYR A 240 -4.49 -23.44 -17.08
N THR A 241 -4.47 -22.98 -15.84
CA THR A 241 -5.06 -23.69 -14.70
C THR A 241 -5.94 -22.75 -13.90
N GLN A 242 -7.03 -23.26 -13.34
CA GLN A 242 -7.84 -22.49 -12.39
C GLN A 242 -7.09 -22.33 -11.07
N PRO A 243 -7.22 -21.18 -10.37
CA PRO A 243 -6.68 -21.03 -9.02
C PRO A 243 -7.26 -22.13 -8.12
N PRO A 244 -6.46 -22.76 -7.26
CA PRO A 244 -7.00 -23.68 -6.27
C PRO A 244 -7.89 -22.93 -5.28
N ASP A 245 -8.98 -23.56 -4.82
CA ASP A 245 -9.78 -23.02 -3.72
C ASP A 245 -8.90 -22.90 -2.46
N ALA A 246 -8.82 -21.70 -1.87
CA ALA A 246 -8.16 -21.47 -0.59
C ALA A 246 -9.07 -21.97 0.56
N PRO A 247 -8.71 -23.02 1.31
CA PRO A 247 -9.59 -23.55 2.37
C PRO A 247 -9.76 -22.55 3.51
N GLY A 248 -11.01 -22.18 3.82
CA GLY A 248 -11.35 -21.31 4.96
C GLY A 248 -11.26 -19.81 4.70
N GLU A 249 -10.93 -19.39 3.48
CA GLU A 249 -11.02 -18.01 3.01
C GLU A 249 -12.17 -17.94 1.97
N PRO A 250 -12.93 -16.84 1.87
CA PRO A 250 -13.91 -16.71 0.80
C PRO A 250 -13.23 -16.86 -0.57
N GLN A 251 -13.90 -17.56 -1.50
CA GLN A 251 -13.34 -17.87 -2.81
C GLN A 251 -12.82 -16.59 -3.51
N GLY A 252 -11.58 -16.64 -3.99
CA GLY A 252 -10.97 -15.56 -4.75
C GLY A 252 -10.50 -14.36 -3.91
N ILE A 253 -10.47 -14.44 -2.57
CA ILE A 253 -9.84 -13.39 -1.75
C ILE A 253 -8.34 -13.60 -1.65
N THR A 254 -7.87 -14.82 -1.41
CA THR A 254 -6.44 -15.15 -1.35
C THR A 254 -6.06 -16.24 -2.34
N GLN A 255 -4.86 -16.15 -2.91
CA GLN A 255 -4.28 -17.18 -3.75
C GLN A 255 -2.76 -17.22 -3.57
N VAL A 256 -2.16 -18.39 -3.78
CA VAL A 256 -0.72 -18.50 -3.99
C VAL A 256 -0.46 -18.10 -5.43
N THR A 257 0.39 -17.10 -5.65
CA THR A 257 0.75 -16.52 -6.95
C THR A 257 2.20 -16.83 -7.27
N GLN A 258 2.41 -17.40 -8.44
CA GLN A 258 3.73 -17.74 -8.97
C GLN A 258 4.46 -16.52 -9.57
N PHE A 259 5.78 -16.50 -9.38
CA PHE A 259 6.69 -15.63 -10.13
C PHE A 259 6.83 -16.08 -11.59
N PRO A 260 7.29 -15.22 -12.52
CA PRO A 260 7.49 -15.57 -13.93
C PRO A 260 8.24 -16.89 -14.12
N ARG A 261 9.41 -17.03 -13.47
CA ARG A 261 10.20 -18.27 -13.48
C ARG A 261 9.38 -19.50 -13.07
N GLU A 262 8.64 -19.40 -11.97
CA GLU A 262 7.87 -20.52 -11.42
C GLU A 262 6.76 -20.95 -12.40
N THR A 263 6.05 -19.98 -13.00
CA THR A 263 5.03 -20.24 -14.03
C THR A 263 5.61 -20.93 -15.26
N ILE A 264 6.79 -20.50 -15.71
CA ILE A 264 7.46 -21.06 -16.89
C ILE A 264 8.02 -22.45 -16.59
N GLU A 265 8.73 -22.63 -15.46
CA GLU A 265 9.30 -23.93 -15.06
C GLU A 265 8.21 -24.98 -14.79
N ARG A 266 7.09 -24.58 -14.18
CA ARG A 266 5.94 -25.45 -13.93
C ARG A 266 5.13 -25.73 -15.20
N ALA A 267 5.33 -24.94 -16.26
CA ALA A 267 4.54 -24.96 -17.49
C ALA A 267 3.02 -24.85 -17.21
N SER A 268 2.62 -24.09 -16.19
CA SER A 268 1.22 -23.82 -15.90
C SER A 268 1.02 -22.62 -14.98
N GLY A 269 -0.13 -21.95 -15.14
CA GLY A 269 -0.54 -20.86 -14.25
C GLY A 269 -1.98 -20.42 -14.46
N THR A 270 -2.48 -19.65 -13.49
CA THR A 270 -3.75 -18.92 -13.55
C THR A 270 -3.68 -17.70 -14.47
N CYS A 271 -4.80 -17.00 -14.68
CA CYS A 271 -4.84 -15.81 -15.51
C CYS A 271 -3.88 -14.72 -14.98
N VAL A 272 -3.81 -14.56 -13.66
CA VAL A 272 -2.89 -13.62 -13.01
C VAL A 272 -1.43 -14.05 -13.20
N GLU A 273 -1.11 -15.33 -12.98
CA GLU A 273 0.25 -15.85 -13.06
C GLU A 273 0.82 -15.86 -14.49
N LEU A 274 -0.02 -16.19 -15.48
CA LEU A 274 0.33 -16.09 -16.89
C LEU A 274 0.56 -14.63 -17.28
N SER A 275 -0.32 -13.71 -16.86
CA SER A 275 -0.16 -12.28 -17.12
C SER A 275 1.14 -11.72 -16.49
N ILE A 276 1.44 -12.11 -15.25
CA ILE A 276 2.70 -11.79 -14.56
C ILE A 276 3.91 -12.30 -15.34
N ALA A 277 3.87 -13.55 -15.83
CA ALA A 277 4.97 -14.13 -16.59
C ALA A 277 5.18 -13.41 -17.93
N PHE A 278 4.10 -13.08 -18.66
CA PHE A 278 4.18 -12.30 -19.89
C PHE A 278 4.77 -10.91 -19.65
N CYS A 279 4.28 -10.18 -18.65
CA CYS A 279 4.81 -8.85 -18.30
C CYS A 279 6.28 -8.93 -17.85
N GLY A 280 6.66 -9.96 -17.09
CA GLY A 280 8.05 -10.18 -16.68
C GLY A 280 8.99 -10.36 -17.87
N LEU A 281 8.57 -11.10 -18.90
CA LEU A 281 9.35 -11.27 -20.13
C LEU A 281 9.38 -10.00 -21.00
N LEU A 282 8.29 -9.23 -21.07
CA LEU A 282 8.23 -7.95 -21.79
C LEU A 282 9.16 -6.91 -21.14
N GLU A 283 9.04 -6.70 -19.83
CA GLU A 283 9.84 -5.74 -19.07
C GLU A 283 11.33 -6.11 -19.08
N ALA A 284 11.67 -7.41 -19.12
CA ALA A 284 13.05 -7.88 -19.20
C ALA A 284 13.78 -7.43 -20.49
N VAL A 285 13.04 -7.13 -21.56
CA VAL A 285 13.57 -6.59 -22.81
C VAL A 285 13.17 -5.12 -23.03
N GLY A 286 12.64 -4.47 -21.99
CA GLY A 286 12.32 -3.05 -21.98
C GLY A 286 11.04 -2.67 -22.73
N VAL A 287 10.14 -3.62 -23.00
CA VAL A 287 8.77 -3.29 -23.44
C VAL A 287 7.95 -2.98 -22.20
N ARG A 288 7.49 -1.73 -22.09
CA ARG A 288 6.62 -1.30 -21.00
C ARG A 288 5.31 -2.08 -21.04
N SER A 289 4.84 -2.53 -19.88
CA SER A 289 3.68 -3.39 -19.78
C SER A 289 2.79 -3.07 -18.58
N TYR A 290 1.58 -3.62 -18.62
CA TYR A 290 0.53 -3.41 -17.64
C TYR A 290 -0.23 -4.71 -17.41
N LEU A 291 -0.76 -4.89 -16.21
CA LEU A 291 -1.82 -5.87 -15.99
C LEU A 291 -3.17 -5.18 -16.13
N ALA A 292 -4.05 -5.69 -16.98
CA ALA A 292 -5.44 -5.28 -17.03
C ALA A 292 -6.28 -6.23 -16.19
N LEU A 293 -6.72 -5.77 -15.02
CA LEU A 293 -7.63 -6.50 -14.14
C LEU A 293 -9.07 -6.15 -14.49
N ILE A 294 -9.89 -7.17 -14.69
CA ILE A 294 -11.33 -7.07 -14.91
C ILE A 294 -12.03 -8.10 -14.01
N PRO A 295 -13.37 -8.05 -13.84
CA PRO A 295 -14.08 -9.04 -13.04
C PRO A 295 -13.75 -10.48 -13.46
N GLY A 296 -13.11 -11.22 -12.54
CA GLY A 296 -12.74 -12.62 -12.72
C GLY A 296 -11.53 -12.90 -13.61
N HIS A 297 -10.85 -11.90 -14.16
CA HIS A 297 -9.79 -12.13 -15.16
C HIS A 297 -8.64 -11.12 -15.09
N CYS A 298 -7.48 -11.51 -15.63
CA CYS A 298 -6.29 -10.68 -15.73
C CYS A 298 -5.64 -10.92 -17.10
N ILE A 299 -5.30 -9.83 -17.79
CA ILE A 299 -4.74 -9.84 -19.14
C ILE A 299 -3.46 -9.01 -19.18
N PRO A 300 -2.34 -9.51 -19.72
CA PRO A 300 -1.14 -8.70 -19.92
C PRO A 300 -1.31 -7.75 -21.11
N VAL A 301 -0.76 -6.55 -20.97
CA VAL A 301 -0.79 -5.50 -22.00
C VAL A 301 0.62 -4.98 -22.22
N ALA A 302 1.03 -4.86 -23.47
CA ALA A 302 2.27 -4.20 -23.89
C ALA A 302 1.96 -2.80 -24.44
N GLU A 303 2.80 -1.82 -24.13
CA GLU A 303 2.79 -0.49 -24.74
C GLU A 303 3.95 -0.37 -25.72
N LEU A 304 3.62 0.02 -26.96
CA LEU A 304 4.61 0.19 -28.01
C LEU A 304 5.44 1.46 -27.79
N PRO A 305 6.78 1.42 -27.94
CA PRO A 305 7.68 2.45 -27.46
C PRO A 305 7.59 3.80 -28.18
N ASN A 306 7.20 3.85 -29.46
CA ASN A 306 7.14 5.10 -30.23
C ASN A 306 5.72 5.67 -30.31
N SER A 307 4.73 4.82 -30.60
CA SER A 307 3.33 5.25 -30.74
C SER A 307 2.60 5.39 -29.41
N GLY A 308 3.05 4.66 -28.38
CA GLY A 308 2.30 4.52 -27.12
C GLY A 308 1.04 3.69 -27.26
N GLU A 309 0.83 3.00 -28.38
CA GLU A 309 -0.33 2.13 -28.58
C GLU A 309 -0.25 0.89 -27.69
N TRP A 310 -1.40 0.43 -27.21
CA TRP A 310 -1.50 -0.70 -26.30
C TRP A 310 -1.99 -1.95 -27.02
N TYR A 311 -1.28 -3.06 -26.82
CA TYR A 311 -1.65 -4.38 -27.32
C TYR A 311 -1.74 -5.37 -26.18
N ALA A 312 -2.92 -5.95 -26.02
CA ALA A 312 -3.19 -7.01 -25.06
C ALA A 312 -3.16 -8.38 -25.73
N ILE A 313 -2.87 -9.43 -24.95
CA ILE A 313 -2.94 -10.81 -25.45
C ILE A 313 -3.62 -11.72 -24.44
N GLU A 314 -4.57 -12.53 -24.88
CA GLU A 314 -5.31 -13.44 -24.01
C GLU A 314 -4.41 -14.60 -23.60
N SER A 315 -3.64 -14.39 -22.52
CA SER A 315 -2.62 -15.32 -22.06
C SER A 315 -3.19 -16.67 -21.62
N THR A 316 -4.48 -16.76 -21.28
CA THR A 316 -5.11 -18.03 -20.90
C THR A 316 -5.45 -18.92 -22.09
N MET A 317 -5.39 -18.40 -23.32
CA MET A 317 -5.51 -19.20 -24.55
C MET A 317 -4.20 -19.93 -24.92
N VAL A 318 -3.15 -19.83 -24.11
CA VAL A 318 -1.81 -20.36 -24.42
C VAL A 318 -1.77 -21.86 -24.74
N ASP A 319 -2.67 -22.67 -24.19
CA ASP A 319 -2.78 -24.11 -24.49
C ASP A 319 -3.77 -24.45 -25.61
N SER A 320 -4.40 -23.44 -26.21
CA SER A 320 -5.20 -23.55 -27.43
C SER A 320 -4.30 -23.73 -28.65
N PRO A 321 -4.70 -24.51 -29.68
CA PRO A 321 -3.93 -24.61 -30.93
C PRO A 321 -4.02 -23.34 -31.81
N LEU A 322 -4.73 -22.30 -31.35
CA LEU A 322 -4.92 -21.06 -32.10
C LEU A 322 -3.63 -20.20 -32.09
N PRO A 323 -3.32 -19.53 -33.21
CA PRO A 323 -2.18 -18.61 -33.29
C PRO A 323 -2.35 -17.39 -32.39
N ALA A 324 -1.23 -16.76 -32.03
CA ALA A 324 -1.19 -15.59 -31.15
C ALA A 324 -2.13 -14.43 -31.56
N VAL A 325 -2.35 -14.23 -32.87
CA VAL A 325 -3.26 -13.18 -33.36
C VAL A 325 -4.70 -13.36 -32.88
N ASP A 326 -5.17 -14.60 -32.74
CA ASP A 326 -6.50 -14.88 -32.20
C ASP A 326 -6.58 -14.52 -30.71
N ALA A 327 -5.50 -14.78 -29.96
CA ALA A 327 -5.40 -14.38 -28.56
C ALA A 327 -5.33 -12.85 -28.40
N VAL A 328 -4.67 -12.13 -29.32
CA VAL A 328 -4.69 -10.65 -29.34
C VAL A 328 -6.10 -10.12 -29.62
N ASN A 329 -6.79 -10.68 -30.61
CA ASN A 329 -8.17 -10.28 -30.94
C ASN A 329 -9.14 -10.56 -29.79
N ALA A 330 -9.00 -11.72 -29.14
CA ALA A 330 -9.81 -12.09 -27.97
C ALA A 330 -9.60 -11.09 -26.82
N ALA A 331 -8.35 -10.78 -26.48
CA ALA A 331 -8.06 -9.80 -25.44
C ALA A 331 -8.59 -8.40 -25.78
N ALA A 332 -8.44 -7.95 -27.02
CA ALA A 332 -8.96 -6.65 -27.46
C ALA A 332 -10.48 -6.57 -27.31
N GLN A 333 -11.21 -7.64 -27.67
CA GLN A 333 -12.66 -7.71 -27.47
C GLN A 333 -13.01 -7.65 -25.97
N THR A 334 -12.39 -8.51 -25.16
CA THR A 334 -12.66 -8.59 -23.71
C THR A 334 -12.39 -7.26 -23.01
N LEU A 335 -11.28 -6.58 -23.32
CA LEU A 335 -10.95 -5.29 -22.72
C LEU A 335 -11.87 -4.17 -23.23
N SER A 336 -12.34 -4.22 -24.48
CA SER A 336 -13.34 -3.28 -24.98
C SER A 336 -14.67 -3.42 -24.26
N GLU A 337 -15.10 -4.66 -23.96
CA GLU A 337 -16.32 -4.94 -23.20
C GLU A 337 -16.19 -4.43 -21.76
N ALA A 338 -15.11 -4.77 -21.05
CA ALA A 338 -14.87 -4.32 -19.68
C ALA A 338 -14.73 -2.79 -19.57
N SER A 339 -14.08 -2.15 -20.54
CA SER A 339 -13.97 -0.69 -20.59
C SER A 339 -15.33 0.00 -20.71
N SER A 340 -16.31 -0.66 -21.33
CA SER A 340 -17.66 -0.10 -21.50
C SER A 340 -18.48 -0.10 -20.19
N THR A 341 -18.16 -0.99 -19.24
CA THR A 341 -18.82 -1.04 -17.93
C THR A 341 -18.05 -0.27 -16.85
N GLY A 342 -16.80 0.09 -17.11
CA GLY A 342 -15.92 0.78 -16.15
C GLY A 342 -15.26 -0.15 -15.12
N ASP A 343 -15.43 -1.46 -15.28
CA ASP A 343 -14.87 -2.47 -14.38
C ASP A 343 -13.47 -2.90 -14.85
N ILE A 344 -12.55 -1.94 -14.93
CA ILE A 344 -11.18 -2.21 -15.35
C ILE A 344 -10.18 -1.43 -14.51
N ILE A 345 -9.12 -2.11 -14.08
CA ILE A 345 -7.98 -1.52 -13.36
C ILE A 345 -6.72 -1.89 -14.12
N TYR A 346 -5.95 -0.88 -14.54
CA TYR A 346 -4.64 -1.09 -15.10
C TYR A 346 -3.57 -0.95 -14.01
N VAL A 347 -2.77 -1.99 -13.82
CA VAL A 347 -1.60 -1.98 -12.95
C VAL A 347 -0.42 -1.51 -13.78
N ASP A 348 -0.04 -0.25 -13.63
CA ASP A 348 1.20 0.31 -14.19
C ASP A 348 2.40 -0.20 -13.41
N ILE A 349 3.11 -1.15 -14.01
CA ILE A 349 4.14 -1.94 -13.33
C ILE A 349 5.31 -1.05 -12.90
N GLN A 350 5.83 -0.26 -13.85
CA GLN A 350 6.96 0.64 -13.60
C GLN A 350 6.60 1.71 -12.58
N HIS A 351 5.39 2.28 -12.64
CA HIS A 351 4.90 3.25 -11.65
C HIS A 351 4.92 2.68 -10.22
N TRP A 352 4.47 1.44 -10.04
CA TRP A 352 4.45 0.82 -8.72
C TRP A 352 5.84 0.39 -8.26
N TRP A 353 6.73 -0.04 -9.15
CA TRP A 353 8.14 -0.25 -8.82
C TRP A 353 8.82 1.03 -8.31
N GLU A 354 8.60 2.18 -8.96
CA GLU A 354 9.13 3.47 -8.52
C GLU A 354 8.64 3.85 -7.11
N LYS A 355 7.44 3.41 -6.74
CA LYS A 355 6.88 3.59 -5.39
C LYS A 355 7.36 2.55 -4.37
N GLY A 356 8.19 1.60 -4.77
CA GLY A 356 8.77 0.59 -3.90
C GLY A 356 7.99 -0.73 -3.84
N PHE A 357 7.05 -0.97 -4.76
CA PHE A 357 6.37 -2.26 -4.91
C PHE A 357 7.23 -3.28 -5.67
N VAL A 358 8.42 -3.53 -5.14
CA VAL A 358 9.40 -4.48 -5.69
C VAL A 358 9.58 -5.64 -4.72
N PRO A 359 9.88 -6.85 -5.22
CA PRO A 359 10.15 -7.99 -4.34
C PRO A 359 11.42 -7.77 -3.53
N SER A 360 11.63 -8.64 -2.54
CA SER A 360 12.85 -8.64 -1.74
C SER A 360 13.97 -9.50 -2.31
N TRP A 361 13.70 -10.27 -3.39
CA TRP A 361 14.58 -11.27 -4.01
C TRP A 361 14.83 -11.03 -5.50
#